data_AF-A0A4Q1KA39-F1
#
_entry.id   AF-A0A4Q1KA39-F1
#
_cell.length_a   1.000
_cell.length_b   1.000
_cell.length_c   1.000
_cell.angle_alpha   90.00
_cell.angle_beta   90.00
_cell.angle_gamma   90.00
#
_symmetry.space_group_name_H-M   'P 1'
#
loop_
_entity.id
_entity.type
_entity.pdbx_description
1 polymer ?
#
loop_
_entity_poly.entity_id
_entity_poly.type
_entity_poly.pdbx_seq_one_letter_code
_entity_poly.pdbx_strand_id
1 'polypeptide(L)' 'MFTKGQLIFAVIFIIAFVTAMVIAYRKDKALHQLFYKGNYKILLAFFAFVLFLFVIKFVTKH' A
#
# COMPACT_ATOMS: atom_id res chain seq x y z
N MET A 1 17.09 -20.53 26.77
CA MET A 1 15.76 -20.53 27.42
C MET A 1 15.39 -19.10 27.75
N PHE A 2 14.21 -18.64 27.38
CA PHE A 2 13.79 -17.28 27.71
C PHE A 2 13.40 -17.19 29.19
N THR A 3 13.88 -16.15 29.85
CA THR A 3 13.48 -15.87 31.23
C THR A 3 12.08 -15.27 31.26
N LYS A 4 11.40 -15.36 32.41
CA LYS A 4 10.08 -14.73 32.58
C LYS A 4 10.11 -13.23 32.30
N GLY A 5 11.19 -12.53 32.70
CA GLY A 5 11.39 -11.11 32.42
C GLY A 5 11.53 -10.80 30.94
N GLN A 6 12.23 -11.65 30.17
CA GLN A 6 12.36 -11.50 28.72
C GLN A 6 11.01 -11.65 28.01
N LEU A 7 10.19 -12.61 28.41
CA LEU A 7 8.85 -12.80 27.85
C LEU A 7 7.93 -11.61 28.15
N ILE A 8 7.94 -11.09 29.39
CA ILE A 8 7.14 -9.92 29.78
C ILE A 8 7.57 -8.68 28.96
N PHE A 9 8.87 -8.44 28.86
CA PHE A 9 9.40 -7.33 28.07
C PHE A 9 8.99 -7.44 26.59
N ALA A 10 9.11 -8.64 25.99
CA ALA A 10 8.77 -8.85 24.60
C ALA A 10 7.29 -8.55 24.31
N VAL A 11 6.37 -8.98 25.18
CA VAL A 11 4.94 -8.70 25.02
C VAL A 11 4.65 -7.20 25.13
N ILE A 12 5.19 -6.52 26.15
CA ILE A 12 5.00 -5.08 26.33
C ILE A 12 5.57 -4.31 25.12
N PHE A 13 6.77 -4.69 24.68
CA PHE A 13 7.43 -4.07 23.53
C PHE A 13 6.59 -4.22 22.25
N ILE A 14 6.08 -5.41 21.96
CA ILE A 14 5.24 -5.65 20.77
C ILE A 14 3.97 -4.80 20.83
N ILE A 15 3.29 -4.75 21.98
CA ILE A 15 2.06 -3.95 22.12
C ILE A 15 2.35 -2.46 21.91
N ALA A 16 3.39 -1.93 22.55
CA ALA A 16 3.79 -0.54 22.41
C ALA A 16 4.19 -0.21 20.96
N PHE A 17 4.99 -1.09 20.35
CA PHE A 17 5.45 -0.94 18.97
C PHE A 17 4.29 -0.96 17.96
N VAL A 18 3.38 -1.95 18.06
CA VAL A 18 2.20 -2.04 17.19
C VAL A 18 1.30 -0.82 17.37
N THR A 19 1.10 -0.36 18.61
CA THR A 19 0.31 0.85 18.89
C THR A 19 0.93 2.08 18.23
N ALA A 20 2.25 2.28 18.38
CA ALA A 20 2.97 3.38 17.73
C ALA A 20 2.87 3.31 16.20
N MET A 21 3.01 2.13 15.61
CA MET A 21 2.85 1.89 14.17
C MET A 21 1.45 2.26 13.68
N VAL A 22 0.41 1.82 14.40
CA VAL A 22 -0.98 2.16 14.04
C VAL A 22 -1.19 3.68 14.07
N ILE A 23 -0.68 4.38 15.08
CA ILE A 23 -0.79 5.84 15.17
C ILE A 23 -0.05 6.53 14.02
N ALA A 24 1.16 6.08 13.69
CA ALA A 24 1.95 6.62 12.59
C ALA A 24 1.22 6.48 11.24
N TYR A 25 0.82 5.25 10.88
CA TYR A 25 0.19 4.98 9.58
C TYR A 25 -1.24 5.51 9.45
N ARG A 26 -1.95 5.76 10.56
CA ARG A 26 -3.27 6.42 10.50
C ARG A 26 -3.19 7.81 9.89
N LYS A 27 -2.12 8.56 10.17
CA LYS A 27 -1.90 9.90 9.59
C LYS A 27 -1.53 9.79 8.11
N ASP A 28 -0.75 8.78 7.74
CA ASP A 28 -0.35 8.54 6.35
C ASP A 28 -1.54 8.23 5.45
N LYS A 29 -2.56 7.53 5.95
CA LYS A 29 -3.80 7.28 5.17
C LYS A 29 -4.50 8.59 4.77
N ALA A 30 -4.57 9.56 5.68
CA ALA A 30 -5.17 10.86 5.37
C ALA A 30 -4.33 11.65 4.37
N LEU A 31 -3.00 11.61 4.53
CA LEU A 31 -2.05 12.26 3.63
C LEU A 31 -2.09 11.65 2.22
N HIS A 32 -2.18 10.33 2.14
CA HIS A 32 -2.32 9.60 0.88
C HIS A 32 -3.62 9.97 0.17
N GLN A 33 -4.73 10.07 0.91
CA GLN A 33 -5.98 10.56 0.33
C GLN A 33 -5.93 12.04 -0.06
N LEU A 34 -5.14 12.88 0.61
CA LEU A 34 -5.00 14.29 0.26
C LEU A 34 -4.24 14.47 -1.07
N PHE A 35 -3.08 13.82 -1.21
CA PHE A 35 -2.20 14.02 -2.38
C PHE A 35 -2.46 13.07 -3.54
N TYR A 36 -2.95 11.85 -3.28
CA TYR A 36 -3.15 10.82 -4.31
C TYR A 36 -4.64 10.55 -4.60
N LYS A 37 -5.54 11.47 -4.21
CA LYS A 37 -6.97 11.37 -4.53
C LYS A 37 -7.16 11.24 -6.03
N GLY A 38 -7.73 10.13 -6.48
CA GLY A 38 -7.99 9.91 -7.89
C GLY A 38 -6.79 9.42 -8.72
N ASN A 39 -5.65 9.08 -8.09
CA ASN A 39 -4.50 8.51 -8.80
C ASN A 39 -4.85 7.20 -9.54
N TYR A 40 -5.87 6.46 -9.08
CA TYR A 40 -6.39 5.27 -9.79
C TYR A 40 -6.86 5.58 -11.23
N LYS A 41 -7.23 6.83 -11.54
CA LYS A 41 -7.61 7.24 -12.90
C LYS A 41 -6.41 7.20 -13.85
N ILE A 42 -5.22 7.55 -13.36
CA ILE A 42 -3.97 7.46 -14.13
C ILE A 42 -3.66 6.00 -14.44
N LEU A 43 -3.84 5.11 -13.45
CA LEU A 43 -3.67 3.67 -13.64
C LEU A 43 -4.67 3.11 -14.66
N LEU A 44 -5.93 3.54 -14.61
CA LEU A 44 -6.96 3.13 -15.57
C LEU A 44 -6.64 3.61 -16.99
N ALA A 45 -6.20 4.87 -17.13
CA ALA A 45 -5.76 5.42 -18.41
C ALA A 45 -4.56 4.66 -18.97
N PHE A 46 -3.61 4.27 -18.12
CA PHE A 46 -2.46 3.46 -18.52
C PHE A 46 -2.89 2.08 -19.05
N PHE A 47 -3.77 1.37 -18.33
CA PHE A 47 -4.28 0.08 -18.81
C PHE A 47 -5.09 0.23 -20.12
N ALA A 48 -5.90 1.28 -20.24
CA ALA A 48 -6.63 1.57 -21.46
C ALA A 48 -5.66 1.82 -22.64
N PHE A 49 -4.59 2.57 -22.42
CA PHE A 49 -3.55 2.80 -23.43
C PHE A 49 -2.87 1.50 -23.85
N VAL A 50 -2.49 0.65 -22.89
CA VAL A 50 -1.89 -0.67 -23.20
C VAL A 50 -2.84 -1.52 -24.04
N LEU A 51 -4.12 -1.62 -23.65
CA LEU A 51 -5.13 -2.36 -24.43
C LEU A 51 -5.31 -1.78 -25.83
N PHE A 52 -5.32 -0.46 -25.97
CA PHE A 52 -5.40 0.21 -27.25
C PHE A 52 -4.23 -0.17 -28.18
N LEU A 53 -3.00 -0.27 -27.66
CA LEU A 53 -1.85 -0.76 -28.43
C LEU A 53 -2.05 -2.20 -28.92
N PHE A 54 -2.63 -3.07 -28.10
CA PHE A 54 -2.96 -4.44 -28.51
C PHE A 54 -4.05 -4.47 -29.59
N VAL A 55 -5.07 -3.61 -29.49
CA VAL A 55 -6.11 -3.48 -30.53
C VAL A 55 -5.49 -3.05 -31.85
N ILE A 56 -4.66 -2.01 -31.87
CA ILE A 56 -3.94 -1.57 -33.08
C ILE A 56 -3.12 -2.72 -33.64
N LYS A 57 -2.31 -3.38 -32.81
CA LYS A 57 -1.49 -4.52 -33.23
C LYS A 57 -2.32 -5.63 -33.86
N PHE A 58 -3.50 -5.92 -33.31
CA PHE A 58 -4.39 -6.95 -33.86
C PHE A 58 -4.99 -6.53 -35.21
N VAL A 59 -5.47 -5.29 -35.31
CA VAL A 59 -6.07 -4.74 -36.54
C VAL A 59 -5.04 -4.61 -37.66
N THR A 60 -3.81 -4.18 -37.36
CA THR A 60 -2.73 -3.97 -38.37
C THR A 60 -1.94 -5.24 -38.69
N LYS A 61 -2.10 -6.32 -37.93
CA LYS A 61 -1.47 -7.62 -38.24
C LYS A 61 -2.35 -8.48 -39.19
N HIS A 62 -3.52 -7.98 -39.57
CA HIS A 62 -4.28 -8.40 -40.75
C HIS A 62 -3.83 -7.62 -41.98
#